data_AF-A0A1V6DB26-F1
#
_entry.id   AF-A0A1V6DB26-F1
#
_cell.length_a   1.000
_cell.length_b   1.000
_cell.length_c   1.000
_cell.angle_alpha   90.00
_cell.angle_beta   90.00
_cell.angle_gamma   90.00
#
_symmetry.space_group_name_H-M   'P 1'
#
loop_
_entity.id
_entity.type
_entity.pdbx_description
1 polymer ?
#
loop_
_entity_poly.entity_id
_entity_poly.type
_entity_poly.pdbx_seq_one_letter_code
_entity_poly.pdbx_strand_id
1 'polypeptide(L)' 'MDHRRIPSNTGVDLSKIESRYTDDTSKKEGQAQLKTFRKERIDLQELLFAENKRQLLIVLQSIGQGTVTWLLRQ' A
#
# COMPACT_ATOMS: atom_id res chain seq x y z
N MET A 1 -5.53 9.80 -4.08
CA MET A 1 -4.57 8.67 -4.05
C MET A 1 -3.58 8.70 -5.21
N ASP A 2 -3.75 9.53 -6.25
CA ASP A 2 -2.89 9.50 -7.45
C ASP A 2 -1.53 10.20 -7.32
N HIS A 3 -1.32 11.01 -6.27
CA HIS A 3 -0.07 11.77 -6.10
C HIS A 3 1.18 10.90 -5.87
N ARG A 4 1.02 9.61 -5.59
CA ARG A 4 2.12 8.64 -5.41
C ARG A 4 2.34 7.73 -6.62
N ARG A 5 1.50 7.87 -7.66
CA ARG A 5 1.64 7.09 -8.89
C ARG A 5 2.71 7.74 -9.76
N ILE A 6 3.73 6.99 -10.10
CA ILE A 6 4.74 7.40 -11.08
C ILE A 6 4.14 7.23 -12.49
N PRO A 7 4.03 8.29 -13.30
CA PRO A 7 3.56 8.17 -14.67
C PRO A 7 4.58 7.41 -15.54
N SER A 8 4.06 6.72 -16.55
CA SER A 8 4.89 5.98 -17.51
C SER A 8 5.87 6.89 -18.23
N ASN A 9 7.05 6.37 -18.57
CA ASN A 9 8.07 7.05 -19.39
C ASN A 9 8.54 8.41 -18.86
N THR A 10 8.53 8.59 -17.53
CA THR A 10 8.96 9.84 -16.88
C THR A 10 10.27 9.61 -16.13
N GLY A 11 11.21 10.55 -16.24
CA GLY A 11 12.41 10.56 -15.40
C GLY A 11 12.04 10.86 -13.96
N VAL A 12 12.30 9.94 -13.04
CA VAL A 12 11.92 10.07 -11.62
C VAL A 12 13.10 10.53 -10.80
N ASP A 13 12.92 11.62 -10.08
CA ASP A 13 13.87 12.08 -9.06
C ASP A 13 13.33 11.75 -7.67
N LEU A 14 13.96 10.80 -6.99
CA LEU A 14 13.54 10.32 -5.68
C LEU A 14 13.72 11.36 -4.58
N SER A 15 14.61 12.36 -4.75
CA SER A 15 14.81 13.39 -3.72
C SER A 15 13.63 14.34 -3.57
N LYS A 16 12.72 14.35 -4.57
CA LYS A 16 11.50 15.17 -4.56
C LYS A 16 10.31 14.48 -3.90
N ILE A 17 10.45 13.21 -3.51
CA ILE A 17 9.39 12.44 -2.87
C ILE A 17 9.61 12.49 -1.35
N GLU A 18 8.65 13.03 -0.61
CA GLU A 18 8.72 13.10 0.85
C GLU A 18 8.70 11.69 1.46
N SER A 19 9.68 11.41 2.32
CA SER A 19 9.80 10.13 3.03
C SER A 19 8.99 10.08 4.33
N ARG A 20 8.56 11.24 4.84
CA ARG A 20 7.78 11.36 6.08
C ARG A 20 6.31 11.58 5.74
N TYR A 21 5.45 11.04 6.58
CA TYR A 21 4.04 11.34 6.54
C TYR A 21 3.81 12.75 7.06
N THR A 22 3.26 13.62 6.23
CA THR A 22 3.04 15.04 6.51
C THR A 22 1.56 15.42 6.61
N ASP A 23 0.64 14.47 6.39
CA ASP A 23 -0.79 14.74 6.54
C ASP A 23 -1.21 14.77 8.03
N ASP A 24 -2.26 15.52 8.33
CA ASP A 24 -2.80 15.75 9.68
C ASP A 24 -3.53 14.55 10.33
N THR A 25 -3.38 13.34 9.79
CA THR A 25 -4.07 12.17 10.37
C THR A 25 -3.34 11.70 11.60
N SER A 26 -4.04 11.65 12.73
CA SER A 26 -3.44 11.12 13.97
C SER A 26 -3.15 9.62 13.84
N LYS A 27 -2.15 9.15 14.59
CA LYS A 27 -1.80 7.72 14.62
C LYS A 27 -3.00 6.82 14.95
N LYS A 28 -3.88 7.28 15.85
CA LYS A 28 -5.07 6.53 16.29
C LYS A 28 -6.11 6.42 15.19
N GLU A 29 -6.36 7.51 14.46
CA GLU A 29 -7.27 7.52 13.31
C GLU A 29 -6.74 6.66 12.17
N GLY A 30 -5.44 6.75 11.87
CA GLY A 30 -4.80 5.91 10.86
C GLY A 30 -4.91 4.41 11.18
N GLN A 31 -4.76 4.02 12.45
CA GLN A 31 -4.96 2.63 12.88
C GLN A 31 -6.42 2.17 12.74
N ALA A 32 -7.39 3.03 13.05
CA ALA A 32 -8.80 2.72 12.88
C ALA A 32 -9.14 2.51 11.40
N GLN A 33 -8.69 3.41 10.52
CA GLN A 33 -8.85 3.27 9.07
C GLN A 33 -8.19 1.99 8.54
N LEU A 34 -6.98 1.67 9.00
CA LEU A 34 -6.28 0.44 8.61
C LEU A 34 -7.08 -0.82 8.97
N LYS A 35 -7.76 -0.84 10.12
CA LYS A 35 -8.63 -1.94 10.51
C LYS A 35 -9.84 -2.08 9.58
N THR A 36 -10.45 -0.97 9.17
CA THR A 36 -11.54 -0.97 8.18
C THR A 36 -11.06 -1.53 6.84
N PHE A 37 -9.95 -1.02 6.32
CA PHE A 37 -9.39 -1.49 5.05
C PHE A 37 -8.95 -2.97 5.09
N ARG A 38 -8.50 -3.47 6.24
CA ARG A 38 -8.21 -4.90 6.40
C ARG A 38 -9.45 -5.76 6.21
N LYS A 39 -10.57 -5.36 6.80
CA LYS A 39 -11.83 -6.09 6.64
C LYS A 39 -12.25 -6.11 5.16
N GLU A 40 -12.30 -4.94 4.53
CA GLU A 40 -12.64 -4.83 3.11
C GLU A 40 -11.71 -5.65 2.20
N ARG A 41 -10.41 -5.66 2.50
CA ARG A 41 -9.44 -6.48 1.76
C ARG A 41 -9.71 -7.97 1.85
N ILE A 42 -10.13 -8.47 3.01
CA ILE A 42 -10.47 -9.90 3.19
C ILE A 42 -11.69 -10.23 2.33
N ASP A 43 -12.75 -9.43 2.44
CA ASP A 43 -13.99 -9.62 1.68
C ASP A 43 -13.72 -9.60 0.15
N LEU A 44 -12.87 -8.68 -0.31
CA LEU A 44 -12.46 -8.60 -1.71
C LEU A 44 -11.57 -9.76 -2.16
N GLN A 45 -10.71 -10.29 -1.27
CA GLN A 45 -9.88 -11.44 -1.58
C GLN A 45 -10.73 -12.71 -1.73
N GLU A 46 -11.73 -12.90 -0.86
CA GLU A 46 -12.70 -14.00 -0.97
C GLU A 46 -13.47 -13.91 -2.29
N LEU A 47 -13.94 -12.70 -2.66
CA LEU A 47 -14.61 -12.47 -3.93
C LEU A 47 -13.69 -12.76 -5.13
N LEU A 48 -12.45 -12.27 -5.11
CA LEU A 48 -11.47 -12.50 -6.17
C LEU A 48 -11.20 -13.99 -6.38
N PHE A 49 -11.06 -14.73 -5.27
CA PHE A 49 -10.86 -16.17 -5.29
C PHE A 49 -12.08 -16.91 -5.82
N ALA A 50 -13.29 -16.56 -5.35
CA ALA A 50 -14.54 -17.18 -5.80
C ALA A 50 -14.84 -16.88 -7.27
N GLU A 51 -14.52 -15.68 -7.75
CA GLU A 51 -14.70 -15.32 -9.16
C GLU A 51 -13.75 -16.09 -10.08
N ASN A 52 -12.50 -16.31 -9.65
CA ASN A 52 -11.45 -17.05 -10.38
C ASN A 52 -11.21 -16.56 -11.83
N LYS A 53 -11.46 -15.28 -12.11
CA LYS A 53 -11.28 -14.67 -13.44
C LYS A 53 -10.08 -13.74 -13.52
N ARG A 54 -9.54 -13.31 -12.38
CA ARG A 54 -8.53 -12.26 -12.29
C ARG A 54 -7.39 -12.69 -11.38
N GLN A 55 -6.20 -12.17 -11.65
CA GLN A 55 -5.01 -12.38 -10.83
C GLN A 55 -4.51 -11.02 -10.33
N LEU A 56 -4.00 -10.99 -9.10
CA LEU A 56 -3.43 -9.80 -8.48
C LEU A 56 -1.97 -10.06 -8.10
N LEU A 57 -1.06 -9.27 -8.65
CA LEU A 57 0.36 -9.29 -8.32
C LEU A 57 0.73 -8.02 -7.55
N ILE A 58 1.28 -8.18 -6.34
CA ILE A 58 1.78 -7.08 -5.51
C ILE A 58 3.29 -7.20 -5.43
N VAL A 59 4.01 -6.18 -5.93
CA VAL A 59 5.47 -6.11 -5.89
C VAL A 59 5.89 -5.14 -4.79
N LEU A 60 6.68 -5.62 -3.84
CA LEU A 60 7.27 -4.80 -2.76
C LEU A 60 8.78 -4.75 -2.94
N GLN A 61 9.32 -3.54 -3.05
CA GLN A 61 10.76 -3.29 -3.14
C GLN A 61 11.12 -2.16 -2.17
N SER A 62 12.12 -2.40 -1.34
CA SER A 62 12.66 -1.40 -0.42
C SER A 62 14.15 -1.62 -0.20
N ILE A 63 14.88 -0.55 0.06
CA ILE A 63 16.29 -0.60 0.45
C ILE A 63 16.34 -0.68 1.98
N GLY A 64 16.77 -1.83 2.52
CA GLY A 64 16.90 -2.04 3.97
C GLY A 64 16.38 -3.39 4.46
N GLN A 65 17.00 -3.94 5.51
CA GLN A 65 16.57 -5.19 6.14
C GLN A 65 15.29 -4.98 6.96
N GLY A 66 14.26 -5.79 6.70
CA GLY A 66 13.10 -5.96 7.59
C GLY A 66 11.86 -5.13 7.28
N THR A 67 11.93 -4.09 6.44
CA THR A 67 10.77 -3.24 6.12
C THR A 67 9.68 -3.99 5.35
N VAL A 68 10.05 -4.68 4.27
CA VAL A 68 9.10 -5.52 3.51
C VAL A 68 8.57 -6.67 4.37
N THR A 69 9.43 -7.30 5.17
CA THR A 69 9.06 -8.41 6.06
C THR A 69 8.02 -7.99 7.09
N TRP A 70 8.14 -6.80 7.66
CA TRP A 70 7.18 -6.27 8.64
C TRP A 70 5.83 -5.95 8.00
N LEU A 71 5.81 -5.42 6.77
CA LEU A 71 4.58 -5.10 6.04
C LEU A 71 3.73 -6.34 5.71
N LEU A 72 4.36 -7.47 5.44
CA LEU A 72 3.65 -8.73 5.13
C LEU A 72 3.05 -9.41 6.36
N ARG A 73 3.44 -9.03 7.57
CA ARG A 73 2.97 -9.62 8.84
C ARG A 73 1.76 -8.91 9.45
N GLN A 74 1.34 -7.79 8.86
CA GLN A 74 0.28 -6.90 9.34
C GLN A 74 -1.10 -7.32 8.82
#